data_AF-A0A415GKP8-F1
#
_entry.id   AF-A0A415GKP8-F1
#
_cell.length_a   1.000
_cell.length_b   1.000
_cell.length_c   1.000
_cell.angle_alpha   90.00
_cell.angle_beta   90.00
_cell.angle_gamma   90.00
#
_symmetry.space_group_name_H-M   'P 1'
#
loop_
_entity.id
_entity.type
_entity.pdbx_description
1 polymer ?
#
loop_
_entity_poly.entity_id
_entity_poly.type
_entity_poly.pdbx_seq_one_letter_code
_entity_poly.pdbx_strand_id
1 'polypeptide(L)'
;MIVADFRDIRPLTHTQYKEFEELMAYYADLPRTRVLWKKKKEQEIKNMSYIEQQRLKHSKAYVQWTKEEDQKLIELYSKGETIEELCKIFARNKGAIKSRIKKISQ
;
A
#
# COMPACT_ATOMS: atom_id res chain seq x y z
N MET A 1 6.68 6.26 -30.15
CA MET A 1 7.04 4.96 -29.54
C MET A 1 8.44 4.61 -30.02
N ILE A 2 9.44 4.64 -29.13
CA ILE A 2 10.78 4.17 -29.48
C ILE A 2 10.82 2.69 -29.12
N VAL A 3 10.81 1.83 -30.13
CA VAL A 3 11.19 0.42 -29.99
C VAL A 3 12.70 0.38 -30.07
N ALA A 4 13.37 0.02 -28.97
CA ALA A 4 14.81 -0.21 -29.00
C ALA A 4 15.09 -1.41 -29.91
N ASP A 5 16.01 -1.26 -30.86
CA ASP A 5 16.43 -2.31 -31.79
C ASP A 5 17.26 -3.35 -31.03
N PHE A 6 16.95 -4.64 -31.18
CA PHE A 6 17.61 -5.74 -30.46
C PHE A 6 19.12 -5.84 -30.76
N ARG A 7 19.59 -5.11 -31.77
CA ARG A 7 20.98 -5.01 -32.22
C ARG A 7 21.85 -4.11 -31.33
N ASP A 8 21.25 -3.30 -30.46
CA ASP A 8 21.97 -2.43 -29.52
C ASP A 8 22.30 -3.11 -28.17
N ILE A 9 21.98 -4.41 -28.03
CA ILE A 9 22.34 -5.17 -26.84
C ILE A 9 23.82 -5.56 -26.94
N ARG A 10 24.68 -4.72 -26.35
CA ARG A 10 26.11 -5.05 -26.19
C ARG A 10 26.24 -6.33 -25.36
N PRO A 11 26.92 -7.38 -25.86
CA PRO A 11 27.18 -8.57 -25.06
C PRO A 11 28.09 -8.21 -23.89
N LEU A 12 27.83 -8.79 -22.72
CA LEU A 12 28.67 -8.58 -21.54
C LEU A 12 30.07 -9.14 -21.83
N THR A 13 31.09 -8.48 -21.29
CA THR A 13 32.44 -9.05 -21.29
C THR A 13 32.50 -10.26 -20.36
N HIS A 14 33.51 -11.12 -20.51
CA HIS A 14 33.67 -12.29 -19.64
C HIS A 14 33.71 -11.91 -18.14
N THR A 15 34.38 -10.81 -17.80
CA THR A 15 34.43 -10.27 -16.45
C THR A 15 33.05 -9.83 -15.97
N GLN A 16 32.29 -9.11 -16.81
CA GLN A 16 30.93 -8.68 -16.47
C GLN A 16 29.97 -9.87 -16.31
N TYR A 17 30.13 -10.92 -17.11
CA TYR A 17 29.38 -12.17 -16.91
C TYR A 17 29.72 -12.82 -15.57
N LYS A 18 31.02 -12.87 -15.21
CA LYS A 18 31.45 -13.47 -13.94
C LYS A 18 30.95 -12.68 -12.72
N GLU A 19 31.01 -11.36 -12.77
CA GLU A 19 30.45 -10.49 -11.72
C GLU A 19 28.93 -10.65 -11.58
N PHE A 20 28.23 -10.78 -12.71
CA PHE A 20 26.80 -11.06 -12.73
C PHE A 20 26.46 -12.43 -12.13
N GLU A 21 27.20 -13.48 -12.48
CA GLU A 21 27.04 -14.82 -11.91
C GLU A 21 27.33 -14.84 -10.41
N GLU A 22 28.36 -14.15 -9.93
CA GLU A 22 28.67 -14.02 -8.50
C GLU A 22 27.55 -13.28 -7.74
N LEU A 23 27.01 -12.20 -8.33
CA LEU A 23 25.87 -11.47 -7.79
C LEU A 23 24.61 -12.35 -7.74
N MET A 24 24.33 -13.08 -8.82
CA MET A 24 23.18 -13.98 -8.90
C MET A 24 23.32 -15.19 -7.96
N ALA A 25 24.54 -15.69 -7.73
CA ALA A 25 24.84 -16.74 -6.79
C ALA A 25 24.66 -16.29 -5.32
N TYR A 26 25.07 -15.06 -4.98
CA TYR A 26 24.74 -14.43 -3.68
C TYR A 26 23.23 -14.35 -3.45
N TYR A 27 22.50 -14.15 -4.54
CA TYR A 27 21.05 -14.09 -4.61
C TYR A 27 20.37 -15.46 -4.80
N ALA A 28 21.09 -16.58 -4.92
CA ALA A 28 20.50 -17.88 -5.24
C ALA A 28 19.51 -18.38 -4.17
N ASP A 29 19.62 -17.90 -2.93
CA ASP A 29 18.69 -18.20 -1.83
C ASP A 29 17.48 -17.23 -1.73
N LEU A 30 17.32 -16.26 -2.64
CA LEU A 30 16.18 -15.34 -2.70
C LEU A 30 14.79 -15.98 -2.67
N PRO A 31 14.55 -17.17 -3.26
CA PRO A 31 13.24 -17.81 -3.15
C PRO A 31 12.91 -18.20 -1.70
N ARG A 32 13.88 -18.74 -0.95
CA ARG A 32 13.69 -19.15 0.45
C ARG A 32 13.59 -17.95 1.38
N THR A 33 14.47 -16.95 1.20
CA THR A 33 14.45 -15.75 2.05
C THR A 33 13.18 -14.93 1.86
N ARG A 34 12.66 -14.80 0.64
CA ARG A 34 11.38 -14.12 0.37
C ARG A 34 10.19 -14.84 1.01
N VAL A 35 10.15 -16.17 0.98
CA VAL A 35 9.10 -16.96 1.64
C VAL A 35 9.16 -16.81 3.15
N LEU A 36 10.35 -16.87 3.75
CA LEU A 36 10.54 -16.65 5.19
C LEU A 36 10.15 -15.23 5.62
N TRP A 37 10.49 -14.22 4.82
CA TRP A 37 10.10 -12.83 5.08
C TRP A 37 8.59 -12.64 5.06
N LYS A 38 7.90 -13.23 4.09
CA LYS A 38 6.42 -13.20 4.01
C LYS A 38 5.79 -13.87 5.23
N LYS A 39 6.23 -15.08 5.59
CA LYS A 39 5.74 -15.80 6.78
C LYS A 39 5.96 -15.00 8.06
N LYS A 40 7.15 -14.42 8.23
CA LYS A 40 7.47 -13.56 9.38
C LYS A 40 6.53 -12.35 9.44
N LYS A 41 6.32 -11.66 8.30
CA LYS A 41 5.38 -10.53 8.20
C LYS A 41 3.93 -10.92 8.52
N GLU A 42 3.46 -12.05 8.03
CA GLU A 42 2.11 -12.57 8.34
C GLU A 42 1.96 -12.85 9.84
N GLN A 43 2.99 -13.42 10.46
CA GLN A 43 2.99 -13.70 11.89
C GLN A 43 3.04 -12.41 12.74
N GLU A 44 3.83 -11.41 12.32
CA GLU A 44 3.83 -10.06 12.91
C GLU A 44 2.43 -9.43 12.84
N ILE A 45 1.77 -9.46 11.68
CA ILE A 45 0.40 -8.92 11.51
C ILE A 45 -0.60 -9.67 12.40
N LYS A 46 -0.48 -11.00 12.50
CA LYS A 46 -1.37 -11.83 13.34
C LYS A 46 -1.19 -11.53 14.83
N ASN A 47 0.02 -11.18 15.25
CA ASN A 47 0.33 -10.83 16.63
C ASN A 47 -0.08 -9.39 16.99
N MET A 48 -0.32 -8.52 16.01
CA MET A 48 -0.81 -7.17 16.25
C MET A 48 -2.26 -7.16 16.75
N SER A 49 -2.61 -6.13 17.52
CA SER A 49 -3.99 -5.91 17.94
C SER A 49 -4.91 -5.65 16.74
N TYR A 50 -6.22 -5.89 16.93
CA TYR A 50 -7.21 -5.62 15.90
C TYR A 50 -7.16 -4.16 15.39
N ILE A 51 -6.96 -3.20 16.30
CA ILE A 51 -6.86 -1.77 15.94
C ILE A 51 -5.65 -1.53 15.04
N GLU A 52 -4.49 -2.08 15.38
CA GLU A 52 -3.28 -1.96 14.58
C GLU A 52 -3.44 -2.60 13.19
N GLN A 53 -4.09 -3.77 13.11
CA GLN A 53 -4.42 -4.40 11.84
C GLN A 53 -5.35 -3.53 10.98
N GLN A 54 -6.32 -2.82 11.58
CA GLN A 54 -7.14 -1.86 10.84
C GLN A 54 -6.34 -0.65 10.39
N ARG A 55 -5.39 -0.17 11.20
CA ARG A 55 -4.50 0.95 10.84
C ARG A 55 -3.56 0.64 9.68
N LEU A 56 -3.17 -0.63 9.49
CA LEU A 56 -2.44 -1.06 8.29
C LEU A 56 -3.24 -0.85 7.00
N LYS A 57 -4.57 -1.01 7.06
CA LYS A 57 -5.46 -0.83 5.91
C LYS A 57 -5.89 0.62 5.72
N HIS A 58 -6.12 1.30 6.84
CA HIS A 58 -6.66 2.65 6.89
C HIS A 58 -5.95 3.41 8.02
N SER A 59 -4.97 4.24 7.69
CA SER A 59 -4.08 4.87 8.69
C SER A 59 -4.82 5.68 9.76
N LYS A 60 -6.02 6.20 9.45
CA LYS A 60 -6.90 6.91 10.39
C LYS A 60 -7.99 6.04 11.03
N ALA A 61 -7.87 4.72 11.00
CA ALA A 61 -8.79 3.82 11.70
C ALA A 61 -8.81 4.09 13.22
N TYR A 62 -10.03 4.17 13.79
CA TYR A 62 -10.31 4.49 15.19
C TYR A 62 -9.81 5.87 15.67
N VAL A 63 -9.27 6.71 14.79
CA VAL A 63 -8.93 8.09 15.12
C VAL A 63 -10.22 8.92 15.19
N GLN A 64 -10.36 9.73 16.24
CA GLN A 64 -11.49 10.64 16.40
C GLN A 64 -11.61 11.58 15.20
N TRP A 65 -12.85 11.91 14.84
CA TRP A 65 -13.13 12.90 13.82
C TRP A 65 -12.94 14.30 14.39
N THR A 66 -12.26 15.15 13.65
CA THR A 66 -12.12 16.57 13.98
C THR A 66 -13.26 17.37 13.33
N LYS A 67 -13.50 18.59 13.82
CA LYS A 67 -14.53 19.47 13.25
C LYS A 67 -14.19 19.84 11.81
N GLU A 68 -12.90 20.01 11.53
CA GLU A 68 -12.37 20.33 10.21
C GLU A 68 -12.57 19.16 9.24
N GLU A 69 -12.38 17.92 9.72
CA GLU A 69 -12.68 16.72 8.92
C GLU A 69 -14.17 16.58 8.64
N ASP A 70 -15.03 16.87 9.62
CA ASP A 70 -16.49 16.84 9.44
C ASP A 70 -16.92 17.88 8.38
N GLN A 71 -16.43 19.12 8.47
CA GLN A 71 -16.72 20.17 7.49
C GLN A 71 -16.29 19.78 6.07
N LYS A 72 -15.06 19.25 5.94
CA LYS A 72 -14.52 18.80 4.65
C LYS A 72 -15.30 17.60 4.11
N LEU A 73 -15.76 16.69 4.97
CA LEU A 73 -16.53 15.52 4.56
C LEU A 73 -17.87 15.94 3.96
N ILE A 74 -18.57 16.89 4.59
CA ILE A 74 -19.84 17.43 4.08
C ILE A 74 -19.63 18.11 2.73
N GLU A 75 -18.61 18.96 2.62
CA GLU A 75 -18.30 19.70 1.40
C GLU A 75 -18.02 18.77 0.22
N LEU A 76 -17.20 17.74 0.43
CA LEU A 76 -16.86 16.78 -0.63
C LEU A 76 -18.06 15.90 -0.99
N TYR A 77 -18.83 15.46 0.01
CA TYR A 77 -20.02 14.65 -0.23
C TYR A 77 -21.10 15.44 -1.00
N SER A 78 -21.29 16.73 -0.69
CA SER A 78 -22.24 17.59 -1.42
C SER A 78 -21.81 17.90 -2.85
N LYS A 79 -20.50 17.87 -3.13
CA LYS A 79 -19.94 17.95 -4.49
C LYS A 79 -20.10 16.66 -5.30
N GLY A 80 -20.59 15.58 -4.69
CA GLY A 80 -20.86 14.30 -5.35
C GLY A 80 -19.70 13.31 -5.31
N GLU A 81 -18.68 13.53 -4.47
CA GLU A 81 -17.60 12.56 -4.26
C GLU A 81 -18.17 11.22 -3.76
N THR A 82 -17.69 10.13 -4.34
CA THR A 82 -18.13 8.78 -3.99
C THR A 82 -17.60 8.36 -2.62
N ILE A 83 -18.26 7.38 -1.99
CA ILE A 83 -17.80 6.83 -0.70
C ILE A 83 -16.37 6.27 -0.82
N GLU A 84 -16.03 5.71 -1.97
CA GLU A 84 -14.71 5.16 -2.29
C GLU A 84 -13.63 6.26 -2.33
N GLU A 85 -13.91 7.40 -2.94
CA GLU A 85 -13.00 8.56 -2.96
C GLU A 85 -12.83 9.14 -1.56
N LEU A 86 -13.93 9.30 -0.82
CA LEU A 86 -13.90 9.75 0.57
C LEU A 86 -13.08 8.81 1.47
N CYS A 87 -13.17 7.49 1.27
CA CYS A 87 -12.33 6.54 2.00
C CYS A 87 -10.83 6.79 1.80
N LYS A 88 -10.42 7.12 0.56
CA LYS A 88 -9.03 7.45 0.22
C LYS A 88 -8.61 8.78 0.86
N ILE A 89 -9.42 9.83 0.68
CA ILE A 89 -9.14 11.18 1.17
C ILE A 89 -8.99 11.20 2.70
N PHE A 90 -9.88 10.52 3.41
CA PHE A 90 -9.88 10.48 4.87
C PHE A 90 -9.09 9.31 5.45
N ALA A 91 -8.47 8.47 4.61
CA ALA A 91 -7.75 7.26 5.02
C ALA A 91 -8.53 6.41 6.05
N ARG A 92 -9.84 6.27 5.82
CA ARG A 92 -10.80 5.57 6.69
C ARG A 92 -11.61 4.56 5.86
N ASN A 93 -12.22 3.58 6.53
CA ASN A 93 -13.05 2.57 5.86
C ASN A 93 -14.46 3.10 5.53
N LYS A 94 -15.18 2.38 4.64
CA LYS A 94 -16.53 2.76 4.18
C LYS A 94 -17.54 2.92 5.31
N GLY A 95 -17.49 2.04 6.32
CA GLY A 95 -18.40 2.10 7.46
C GLY A 95 -18.21 3.37 8.29
N ALA A 96 -16.96 3.79 8.50
CA ALA A 96 -16.63 5.03 9.20
C ALA A 96 -17.12 6.27 8.45
N ILE A 97 -16.97 6.31 7.12
CA ILE A 97 -17.49 7.39 6.28
C ILE A 97 -19.02 7.46 6.37
N LYS A 98 -19.72 6.34 6.08
CA LYS A 98 -21.18 6.30 6.07
C LYS A 98 -21.80 6.65 7.42
N SER A 99 -21.25 6.10 8.50
CA SER A 99 -21.74 6.37 9.85
C SER A 99 -21.51 7.83 10.25
N ARG A 100 -20.39 8.43 9.84
CA ARG A 100 -20.10 9.84 10.10
C ARG A 100 -21.06 10.76 9.34
N ILE A 101 -21.27 10.53 8.05
CA ILE A 101 -22.24 11.31 7.25
C ILE A 101 -23.61 11.27 7.92
N LYS A 102 -24.10 10.06 8.27
CA LYS A 102 -25.39 9.89 8.96
C LYS A 102 -25.47 10.69 10.26
N LYS A 103 -24.40 10.66 11.06
CA LYS A 103 -24.36 11.35 12.37
C LYS A 103 -24.34 12.88 12.22
N ILE A 104 -23.72 13.39 11.17
CA ILE A 104 -23.66 14.83 10.88
C ILE A 104 -24.99 15.32 10.30
N SER A 105 -25.68 14.49 9.51
CA SER A 105 -26.96 14.82 8.88
C SER A 105 -28.18 14.64 9.78
N GLN A 106 -28.00 14.14 11.01
CA GLN A 106 -29.03 13.98 12.03
C GLN A 106 -29.05 15.19 12.96
#